data_AF-A0A2D7ILU4-F1
#
_entry.id   AF-A0A2D7ILU4-F1
#
_cell.length_a   1.000
_cell.length_b   1.000
_cell.length_c   1.000
_cell.angle_alpha   90.00
_cell.angle_beta   90.00
_cell.angle_gamma   90.00
#
_symmetry.space_group_name_H-M   'P 1'
#
loop_
_entity.id
_entity.type
_entity.pdbx_description
1 polymer ?
#
loop_
_entity_poly.entity_id
_entity_poly.type
_entity_poly.pdbx_seq_one_letter_code
_entity_poly.pdbx_strand_id
1 'polypeptide(L)'
;MIKSIKLFFIFIFAFPVLATAQSIQANWQCHAAIVEYTHVVREFESPEDEETGSHEVTVSWPSSASPLYTRTVTSYEIGDTITVQLVPLVNEQLLALFGVAMNVDLNDDGTFTINEGSTYPTTEAENCSTYATVPAVSEDGTWTGGTGFTHPDDPNKYSMGWGISLSDVFAQFGAADLVGGAYGVDYGVGTDMENWGMVTVGYNDEAHTTPTDLEIFWEAHDGTASGLGINDDGQLSDFFGVFAAPSDTVTIGNTEMYLGYVHPDTMLWYNLGWTGSDESFSIPAIGAGGNTVDPTDPNSFQVDPATGDTLPSGTVLANNGYLFDPAAADGIPFSGDEPLAATGYFFTYNFLEAGGIFPAVLEGLLGAGLGLEAALTGAADSVAVLYVGADTSAGIAAAVGSALYNDYIACVGAYGEEACAGVLEAGPTMALLGVQQTFTDPATGEILDNRVDDSGWDYDPEYGTGRLVFEVDNSCIIDNTTQRVQTFWTNTALAELDENAPIANSFELMGNYPNPFNPETKIKFSTERDSNVEVTIYSLLGEKVSTIQNGQLSAGTYNISWFGQDQSGNKVPSGVYFYEVRSDNRTAKGKMLLLK
;
A
#
# COMPACT_ATOMS: atom_id res chain seq x y z
N MET A 1 4.36 36.12 -13.67
CA MET A 1 5.06 37.09 -14.55
C MET A 1 6.55 36.92 -14.30
N ILE A 2 7.32 36.76 -15.39
CA ILE A 2 8.74 36.40 -15.47
C ILE A 2 9.67 37.23 -14.56
N LYS A 3 10.66 36.55 -13.94
CA LYS A 3 12.08 36.91 -13.66
C LYS A 3 12.47 36.55 -12.21
N SER A 4 13.24 35.48 -12.01
CA SER A 4 14.72 35.43 -12.00
C SER A 4 15.35 36.23 -10.87
N ILE A 5 15.99 35.52 -9.92
CA ILE A 5 17.28 35.88 -9.32
C ILE A 5 18.08 34.59 -9.13
N LYS A 6 19.29 34.60 -9.71
CA LYS A 6 20.33 33.58 -9.60
C LYS A 6 21.11 33.80 -8.30
N LEU A 7 21.55 32.73 -7.64
CA LEU A 7 22.89 32.72 -7.06
C LEU A 7 23.66 31.52 -7.60
N PHE A 8 24.71 31.86 -8.32
CA PHE A 8 25.49 31.01 -9.20
C PHE A 8 26.83 30.81 -8.49
N PHE A 9 27.08 29.63 -7.93
CA PHE A 9 28.41 29.20 -7.53
C PHE A 9 28.76 27.91 -8.29
N ILE A 10 29.16 28.11 -9.54
CA ILE A 10 29.87 27.08 -10.29
C ILE A 10 31.29 27.00 -9.73
N PHE A 11 31.54 26.01 -8.86
CA PHE A 11 32.88 25.47 -8.69
C PHE A 11 33.08 24.42 -9.78
N ILE A 12 33.66 24.82 -10.92
CA ILE A 12 34.31 23.86 -11.82
C ILE A 12 35.55 23.34 -11.07
N PHE A 13 35.39 22.24 -10.34
CA PHE A 13 36.50 21.34 -10.12
C PHE A 13 36.66 20.54 -11.41
N ALA A 14 37.60 20.97 -12.24
CA ALA A 14 38.14 20.14 -13.30
C ALA A 14 38.87 18.97 -12.64
N PHE A 15 38.13 17.91 -12.31
CA PHE A 15 38.74 16.63 -12.02
C PHE A 15 39.35 16.09 -13.32
N PRO A 16 40.59 15.57 -13.29
CA PRO A 16 41.14 14.91 -14.45
C PRO A 16 40.26 13.71 -14.76
N VAL A 17 39.61 13.75 -15.93
CA VAL A 17 38.96 12.58 -16.56
C VAL A 17 40.04 11.51 -16.67
N LEU A 18 40.06 10.58 -15.71
CA LEU A 18 40.69 9.30 -15.90
C LEU A 18 39.91 8.62 -17.02
N ALA A 19 40.61 8.26 -18.09
CA ALA A 19 40.05 7.39 -19.11
C ALA A 19 39.49 6.13 -18.42
N THR A 20 38.17 6.02 -18.33
CA THR A 20 37.52 4.80 -17.86
C THR A 20 37.66 3.76 -18.96
N ALA A 21 38.12 2.56 -18.61
CA ALA A 21 38.23 1.45 -19.53
C ALA A 21 36.86 0.76 -19.79
N GLN A 22 35.78 1.27 -19.17
CA GLN A 22 34.44 0.70 -19.18
C GLN A 22 33.45 1.72 -19.72
N SER A 23 32.79 1.40 -20.84
CA SER A 23 31.81 2.28 -21.48
C SER A 23 30.39 1.92 -21.05
N ILE A 24 29.62 2.91 -20.59
CA ILE A 24 28.17 2.77 -20.35
C ILE A 24 27.36 3.36 -21.51
N GLN A 25 28.04 4.00 -22.47
CA GLN A 25 27.41 4.75 -23.53
C GLN A 25 26.60 3.87 -24.49
N ALA A 26 25.28 4.03 -24.44
CA ALA A 26 24.33 3.39 -25.35
C ALA A 26 22.95 4.04 -25.22
N ASN A 27 22.05 3.65 -26.14
CA ASN A 27 20.62 3.87 -25.98
C ASN A 27 20.02 2.68 -25.22
N TRP A 28 19.36 2.97 -24.10
CA TRP A 28 18.87 1.99 -23.15
C TRP A 28 17.34 1.97 -23.12
N GLN A 29 16.76 0.79 -23.23
CA GLN A 29 15.33 0.57 -23.08
C GLN A 29 15.06 -0.18 -21.77
N CYS A 30 14.23 0.40 -20.90
CA CYS A 30 13.77 -0.26 -19.68
C CYS A 30 12.81 -1.39 -20.04
N HIS A 31 13.04 -2.57 -19.49
CA HIS A 31 12.20 -3.75 -19.69
C HIS A 31 11.69 -4.37 -18.38
N ALA A 32 12.19 -3.92 -17.23
CA ALA A 32 11.61 -4.23 -15.93
C ALA A 32 11.98 -3.16 -14.88
N ALA A 33 11.10 -2.97 -13.90
CA ALA A 33 11.33 -2.11 -12.74
C ALA A 33 10.70 -2.74 -11.50
N ILE A 34 11.42 -2.71 -10.38
CA ILE A 34 10.92 -3.12 -9.07
C ILE A 34 11.10 -1.91 -8.17
N VAL A 35 10.00 -1.41 -7.63
CA VAL A 35 10.01 -0.25 -6.73
C VAL A 35 9.41 -0.65 -5.40
N GLU A 36 10.08 -0.30 -4.32
CA GLU A 36 9.55 -0.41 -2.96
C GLU A 36 9.47 1.00 -2.36
N TYR A 37 8.28 1.38 -1.90
CA TYR A 37 8.06 2.59 -1.11
C TYR A 37 7.88 2.20 0.35
N THR A 38 8.54 2.91 1.26
CA THR A 38 8.35 2.82 2.70
C THR A 38 7.87 4.17 3.20
N HIS A 39 6.68 4.22 3.80
CA HIS A 39 6.09 5.44 4.35
C HIS A 39 6.24 5.44 5.87
N VAL A 40 6.95 6.41 6.43
CA VAL A 40 7.21 6.52 7.87
C VAL A 40 6.69 7.85 8.39
N VAL A 41 5.91 7.83 9.47
CA VAL A 41 5.35 9.06 10.05
C VAL A 41 6.44 10.01 10.51
N ARG A 42 6.30 11.28 10.17
CA ARG A 42 7.24 12.35 10.55
C ARG A 42 6.56 13.47 11.34
N GLU A 43 7.38 14.35 11.90
CA GLU A 43 6.92 15.61 12.49
C GLU A 43 6.43 16.59 11.41
N PHE A 44 5.54 17.49 11.82
CA PHE A 44 5.07 18.58 10.96
C PHE A 44 6.21 19.59 10.80
N GLU A 45 6.52 19.94 9.56
CA GLU A 45 7.64 20.82 9.21
C GLU A 45 7.18 22.02 8.39
N SER A 46 6.15 21.84 7.55
CA SER A 46 5.68 22.85 6.60
C SER A 46 4.31 23.43 6.97
N PRO A 47 3.96 24.65 6.51
CA PRO A 47 2.60 25.19 6.64
C PRO A 47 1.52 24.30 6.03
N GLU A 48 1.85 23.56 4.97
CA GLU A 48 0.96 22.59 4.32
C GLU A 48 0.60 21.43 5.25
N ASP A 49 1.55 20.96 6.06
CA ASP A 49 1.31 19.95 7.09
C ASP A 49 0.30 20.47 8.13
N GLU A 50 0.42 21.72 8.57
CA GLU A 50 -0.52 22.32 9.53
C GLU A 50 -1.94 22.53 8.96
N GLU A 51 -2.07 22.68 7.65
CA GLU A 51 -3.36 22.93 6.99
C GLU A 51 -4.18 21.66 6.79
N THR A 52 -3.52 20.56 6.44
CA THR A 52 -4.20 19.33 5.99
C THR A 52 -3.70 18.05 6.65
N GLY A 53 -2.55 18.10 7.31
CA GLY A 53 -1.90 16.96 7.93
C GLY A 53 -2.62 16.42 9.17
N SER A 54 -2.50 15.11 9.35
CA SER A 54 -2.98 14.38 10.52
C SER A 54 -2.00 13.26 10.89
N HIS A 55 -2.05 12.82 12.13
CA HIS A 55 -1.46 11.54 12.56
C HIS A 55 -2.52 10.50 12.91
N GLU A 56 -3.79 10.82 12.64
CA GLU A 56 -4.96 10.05 13.02
C GLU A 56 -5.77 9.64 11.79
N VAL A 57 -6.19 8.38 11.77
CA VAL A 57 -7.21 7.85 10.87
C VAL A 57 -8.55 7.94 11.58
N THR A 58 -9.48 8.65 10.94
CA THR A 58 -10.81 8.91 11.48
C THR A 58 -11.87 8.21 10.64
N VAL A 59 -13.04 7.99 11.25
CA VAL A 59 -14.23 7.51 10.54
C VAL A 59 -15.40 8.41 10.86
N SER A 60 -16.28 8.59 9.88
CA SER A 60 -17.39 9.51 9.94
C SER A 60 -18.71 8.87 9.52
N TRP A 61 -19.80 9.36 10.11
CA TRP A 61 -21.18 9.00 9.75
C TRP A 61 -22.02 10.25 9.50
N PRO A 62 -22.94 10.26 8.51
CA PRO A 62 -23.19 9.20 7.54
C PRO A 62 -22.13 9.13 6.42
N SER A 63 -21.30 10.16 6.30
CA SER A 63 -20.19 10.22 5.35
C SER A 63 -19.13 11.23 5.77
N SER A 64 -17.92 11.05 5.27
CA SER A 64 -16.78 11.97 5.46
C SER A 64 -17.05 13.36 4.88
N ALA A 65 -17.88 13.45 3.83
CA ALA A 65 -18.22 14.71 3.19
C ALA A 65 -19.25 15.55 3.97
N SER A 66 -20.03 14.94 4.88
CA SER A 66 -21.05 15.62 5.67
C SER A 66 -21.23 14.91 7.02
N PRO A 67 -20.19 14.92 7.87
CA PRO A 67 -20.18 14.17 9.11
C PRO A 67 -21.14 14.79 10.13
N LEU A 68 -21.96 13.94 10.74
CA LEU A 68 -22.71 14.21 11.97
C LEU A 68 -21.99 13.63 13.20
N TYR A 69 -21.10 12.68 12.98
CA TYR A 69 -20.21 12.11 13.98
C TYR A 69 -18.89 11.73 13.33
N THR A 70 -17.79 11.94 14.06
CA THR A 70 -16.44 11.56 13.65
C THR A 70 -15.71 11.00 14.88
N ARG A 71 -14.94 9.92 14.69
CA ARG A 71 -14.11 9.32 15.74
C ARG A 71 -12.79 8.81 15.15
N THR A 72 -11.72 8.95 15.92
CA THR A 72 -10.42 8.34 15.63
C THR A 72 -10.45 6.82 15.86
N VAL A 73 -10.02 6.06 14.87
CA VAL A 73 -9.95 4.58 14.92
C VAL A 73 -8.53 4.07 15.00
N THR A 74 -7.56 4.84 14.52
CA THR A 74 -6.12 4.51 14.60
C THR A 74 -5.33 5.81 14.65
N SER A 75 -4.26 5.81 15.44
CA SER A 75 -3.29 6.89 15.52
C SER A 75 -1.90 6.34 15.27
N TYR A 76 -1.07 7.10 14.60
CA TYR A 76 0.33 6.79 14.38
C TYR A 76 1.22 7.70 15.23
N GLU A 77 2.24 7.12 15.84
CA GLU A 77 3.29 7.88 16.51
C GLU A 77 4.39 8.24 15.51
N ILE A 78 5.16 9.29 15.81
CA ILE A 78 6.30 9.68 14.98
C ILE A 78 7.31 8.53 14.91
N GLY A 79 7.70 8.17 13.69
CA GLY A 79 8.58 7.04 13.40
C GLY A 79 7.86 5.71 13.14
N ASP A 80 6.54 5.64 13.29
CA ASP A 80 5.77 4.46 12.90
C ASP A 80 5.78 4.27 11.38
N THR A 81 5.95 3.03 10.93
CA THR A 81 5.77 2.68 9.51
C THR A 81 4.27 2.58 9.20
N ILE A 82 3.79 3.44 8.32
CA ILE A 82 2.39 3.43 7.87
C ILE A 82 2.16 2.19 7.00
N THR A 83 2.99 2.02 5.97
CA THR A 83 2.91 0.90 5.04
C THR A 83 4.20 0.75 4.22
N VAL A 84 4.40 -0.44 3.65
CA VAL A 84 5.43 -0.74 2.65
C VAL A 84 4.74 -1.20 1.38
N GLN A 85 4.96 -0.49 0.28
CA GLN A 85 4.33 -0.79 -1.01
C GLN A 85 5.35 -1.31 -2.01
N LEU A 86 5.20 -2.56 -2.45
CA LEU A 86 6.01 -3.16 -3.49
C LEU A 86 5.29 -3.11 -4.85
N VAL A 87 5.96 -2.54 -5.86
CA VAL A 87 5.49 -2.44 -7.24
C VAL A 87 6.42 -3.24 -8.16
N PRO A 88 6.14 -4.53 -8.41
CA PRO A 88 7.01 -5.42 -9.17
C PRO A 88 6.64 -5.46 -10.66
N LEU A 89 7.08 -4.48 -11.44
CA LEU A 89 6.94 -4.44 -12.92
C LEU A 89 8.04 -5.29 -13.57
N VAL A 90 8.01 -6.60 -13.33
CA VAL A 90 9.10 -7.54 -13.65
C VAL A 90 9.28 -7.87 -15.14
N ASN A 91 8.46 -7.30 -16.04
CA ASN A 91 8.55 -7.49 -17.48
C ASN A 91 7.88 -6.35 -18.26
N GLU A 92 8.12 -6.31 -19.56
CA GLU A 92 7.58 -5.32 -20.49
C GLU A 92 6.05 -5.32 -20.55
N GLN A 93 5.40 -6.47 -20.39
CA GLN A 93 3.93 -6.53 -20.41
C GLN A 93 3.32 -5.79 -19.21
N LEU A 94 3.94 -5.92 -18.04
CA LEU A 94 3.54 -5.20 -16.84
C LEU A 94 3.86 -3.71 -16.96
N LEU A 95 5.05 -3.34 -17.43
CA LEU A 95 5.38 -1.94 -17.71
C LEU A 95 4.33 -1.29 -18.64
N ALA A 96 3.99 -1.95 -19.75
CA ALA A 96 2.99 -1.48 -20.69
C ALA A 96 1.57 -1.41 -20.10
N LEU A 97 1.18 -2.36 -19.25
CA LEU A 97 -0.12 -2.35 -18.55
C LEU A 97 -0.28 -1.11 -17.67
N PHE A 98 0.81 -0.69 -17.02
CA PHE A 98 0.86 0.53 -16.21
C PHE A 98 1.30 1.75 -17.01
N GLY A 99 1.42 1.67 -18.35
CA GLY A 99 1.76 2.80 -19.21
C GLY A 99 3.18 3.34 -19.06
N VAL A 100 4.08 2.59 -18.42
CA VAL A 100 5.48 2.95 -18.20
C VAL A 100 6.32 2.54 -19.41
N ALA A 101 7.07 3.48 -19.97
CA ALA A 101 7.98 3.23 -21.09
C ALA A 101 9.17 4.18 -20.95
N MET A 102 10.36 3.66 -20.66
CA MET A 102 11.54 4.52 -20.49
C MET A 102 12.61 4.18 -21.51
N ASN A 103 13.04 5.21 -22.25
CA ASN A 103 14.15 5.14 -23.19
C ASN A 103 15.15 6.25 -22.87
N VAL A 104 16.39 5.89 -22.57
CA VAL A 104 17.42 6.82 -22.09
C VAL A 104 18.72 6.62 -22.86
N ASP A 105 19.30 7.70 -23.35
CA ASP A 105 20.69 7.70 -23.81
C ASP A 105 21.60 8.03 -22.62
N LEU A 106 22.51 7.13 -22.28
CA LEU A 106 23.59 7.40 -21.33
C LEU A 106 24.87 7.68 -22.11
N ASN A 107 25.64 8.69 -21.69
CA ASN A 107 26.93 9.05 -22.32
C ASN A 107 28.09 8.94 -21.32
N ASP A 108 29.25 8.49 -21.79
CA ASP A 108 30.46 8.33 -20.95
C ASP A 108 31.01 9.66 -20.39
N ASP A 109 30.51 10.80 -20.88
CA ASP A 109 30.88 12.12 -20.38
C ASP A 109 30.09 12.58 -19.14
N GLY A 110 29.24 11.70 -18.58
CA GLY A 110 28.44 11.99 -17.39
C GLY A 110 27.10 12.66 -17.71
N THR A 111 26.66 12.66 -18.97
CA THR A 111 25.35 13.17 -19.37
C THR A 111 24.37 12.04 -19.68
N PHE A 112 23.08 12.32 -19.55
CA PHE A 112 22.01 11.46 -20.06
C PHE A 112 20.90 12.27 -20.70
N THR A 113 20.14 11.62 -21.58
CA THR A 113 18.94 12.19 -22.20
C THR A 113 17.79 11.20 -22.08
N ILE A 114 16.67 11.65 -21.49
CA ILE A 114 15.40 10.91 -21.54
C ILE A 114 14.72 11.24 -22.86
N ASN A 115 14.57 10.22 -23.71
CA ASN A 115 14.10 10.39 -25.08
C ASN A 115 12.60 10.66 -25.16
N GLU A 116 12.21 11.44 -26.18
CA GLU A 116 10.80 11.73 -26.46
C GLU A 116 10.00 10.45 -26.66
N GLY A 117 8.79 10.41 -26.08
CA GLY A 117 7.96 9.21 -26.04
C GLY A 117 8.16 8.35 -24.78
N SER A 118 9.11 8.71 -23.92
CA SER A 118 9.23 8.12 -22.59
C SER A 118 8.09 8.58 -21.67
N THR A 119 7.73 7.73 -20.72
CA THR A 119 6.74 7.97 -19.68
C THR A 119 7.25 7.45 -18.34
N TYR A 120 7.09 8.26 -17.30
CA TYR A 120 7.58 7.97 -15.96
C TYR A 120 6.41 8.02 -14.97
N PRO A 121 6.18 6.99 -14.16
CA PRO A 121 5.09 6.99 -13.19
C PRO A 121 5.38 7.96 -12.04
N THR A 122 4.37 8.72 -11.65
CA THR A 122 4.36 9.61 -10.50
C THR A 122 3.01 9.51 -9.79
N THR A 123 2.84 10.23 -8.69
CA THR A 123 1.61 10.27 -7.92
C THR A 123 1.03 11.68 -7.93
N GLU A 124 -0.29 11.76 -7.97
CA GLU A 124 -1.04 12.98 -7.67
C GLU A 124 -1.94 12.70 -6.48
N ALA A 125 -2.13 13.70 -5.61
CA ALA A 125 -3.04 13.59 -4.49
C ALA A 125 -4.20 14.57 -4.65
N GLU A 126 -5.42 14.08 -4.51
CA GLU A 126 -6.62 14.90 -4.38
C GLU A 126 -7.37 14.47 -3.12
N ASN A 127 -7.63 15.43 -2.22
CA ASN A 127 -8.35 15.18 -0.96
C ASN A 127 -7.76 14.00 -0.16
N CYS A 128 -6.45 14.01 0.08
CA CYS A 128 -5.72 12.93 0.77
C CYS A 128 -5.92 11.53 0.16
N SER A 129 -6.26 11.44 -1.13
CA SER A 129 -6.28 10.19 -1.88
C SER A 129 -5.22 10.25 -2.97
N THR A 130 -4.29 9.29 -2.93
CA THR A 130 -3.16 9.24 -3.85
C THR A 130 -3.50 8.37 -5.06
N TYR A 131 -3.27 8.90 -6.25
CA TYR A 131 -3.49 8.21 -7.52
C TYR A 131 -2.23 8.22 -8.37
N ALA A 132 -1.94 7.09 -9.03
CA ALA A 132 -0.83 7.00 -9.95
C ALA A 132 -1.16 7.71 -11.27
N THR A 133 -0.26 8.57 -11.74
CA THR A 133 -0.30 9.17 -13.07
C THR A 133 1.00 8.84 -13.80
N VAL A 134 0.95 8.77 -15.13
CA VAL A 134 2.11 8.33 -15.93
C VAL A 134 2.32 9.33 -17.08
N PRO A 135 2.81 10.54 -16.76
CA PRO A 135 3.05 11.59 -17.75
C PRO A 135 4.16 11.21 -18.73
N ALA A 136 4.10 11.81 -19.91
CA ALA A 136 5.22 11.81 -20.84
C ALA A 136 6.35 12.69 -20.29
N VAL A 137 7.57 12.18 -20.36
CA VAL A 137 8.78 12.85 -19.87
C VAL A 137 9.85 12.90 -20.94
N SER A 138 10.63 13.98 -20.94
CA SER A 138 11.84 14.11 -21.73
C SER A 138 12.68 15.24 -21.14
N GLU A 139 13.95 14.97 -20.91
CA GLU A 139 14.90 15.93 -20.34
C GLU A 139 16.34 15.55 -20.68
N ASP A 140 17.25 16.49 -20.46
CA ASP A 140 18.69 16.23 -20.41
C ASP A 140 19.15 16.41 -18.96
N GLY A 141 19.96 15.48 -18.47
CA GLY A 141 20.46 15.49 -17.11
C GLY A 141 21.91 15.05 -17.00
N THR A 142 22.42 15.01 -15.76
CA THR A 142 23.80 14.60 -15.48
C THR A 142 23.87 13.50 -14.43
N TRP A 143 24.72 12.51 -14.69
CA TRP A 143 25.03 11.41 -13.80
C TRP A 143 26.50 11.43 -13.39
N THR A 144 26.80 10.80 -12.26
CA THR A 144 28.15 10.68 -11.71
C THR A 144 28.49 9.22 -11.46
N GLY A 145 29.71 8.80 -11.79
CA GLY A 145 30.23 7.47 -11.49
C GLY A 145 31.08 7.46 -10.21
N GLY A 146 31.04 6.35 -9.50
CA GLY A 146 31.82 6.07 -8.29
C GLY A 146 32.92 5.02 -8.54
N THR A 147 33.46 4.47 -7.47
CA THR A 147 34.36 3.31 -7.55
C THR A 147 33.56 2.06 -7.89
N GLY A 148 34.24 1.06 -8.45
CA GLY A 148 33.60 -0.18 -8.88
C GLY A 148 34.56 -1.34 -9.04
N PHE A 149 34.02 -2.52 -9.31
CA PHE A 149 34.75 -3.77 -9.47
C PHE A 149 34.14 -4.66 -10.56
N THR A 150 35.01 -5.46 -11.18
CA THR A 150 34.60 -6.55 -12.07
C THR A 150 34.20 -7.75 -11.23
N HIS A 151 33.07 -8.38 -11.54
CA HIS A 151 32.59 -9.52 -10.77
C HIS A 151 33.54 -10.71 -10.91
N PRO A 152 33.94 -11.36 -9.80
CA PRO A 152 34.87 -12.50 -9.85
C PRO A 152 34.25 -13.73 -10.52
N ASP A 153 32.91 -13.85 -10.48
CA ASP A 153 32.16 -14.96 -11.05
C ASP A 153 31.72 -14.71 -12.49
N ASP A 154 31.78 -13.46 -12.96
CA ASP A 154 31.43 -13.05 -14.32
C ASP A 154 32.33 -11.88 -14.79
N PRO A 155 33.40 -12.14 -15.54
CA PRO A 155 34.33 -11.10 -15.99
C PRO A 155 33.70 -10.11 -16.96
N ASN A 156 32.52 -10.42 -17.50
CA ASN A 156 31.75 -9.54 -18.38
C ASN A 156 30.79 -8.62 -17.62
N LYS A 157 30.77 -8.65 -16.28
CA LYS A 157 29.96 -7.75 -15.46
C LYS A 157 30.83 -6.81 -14.64
N TYR A 158 30.46 -5.54 -14.64
CA TYR A 158 31.11 -4.49 -13.85
C TYR A 158 30.07 -3.74 -13.03
N SER A 159 30.27 -3.66 -11.71
CA SER A 159 29.45 -2.83 -10.84
C SER A 159 30.22 -1.61 -10.37
N MET A 160 29.59 -0.45 -10.38
CA MET A 160 30.14 0.79 -9.83
C MET A 160 29.07 1.60 -9.12
N GLY A 161 29.51 2.47 -8.21
CA GLY A 161 28.66 3.53 -7.70
C GLY A 161 28.12 4.37 -8.86
N TRP A 162 26.85 4.76 -8.77
CA TRP A 162 26.21 5.56 -9.80
C TRP A 162 25.20 6.51 -9.15
N GLY A 163 25.18 7.75 -9.61
CA GLY A 163 24.37 8.81 -9.01
C GLY A 163 23.78 9.73 -10.06
N ILE A 164 22.61 10.31 -9.77
CA ILE A 164 21.99 11.36 -10.56
C ILE A 164 22.21 12.69 -9.84
N SER A 165 22.80 13.66 -10.55
CA SER A 165 23.20 14.96 -9.99
C SER A 165 22.38 16.14 -10.51
N LEU A 166 21.68 15.96 -11.63
CA LEU A 166 20.74 16.93 -12.18
C LEU A 166 19.68 16.16 -12.98
N SER A 167 18.42 16.29 -12.54
CA SER A 167 17.23 15.73 -13.17
C SER A 167 16.02 16.42 -12.55
N ASP A 168 15.00 16.70 -13.37
CA ASP A 168 13.68 17.15 -12.95
C ASP A 168 12.69 15.96 -12.89
N VAL A 169 13.07 14.78 -13.41
CA VAL A 169 12.25 13.57 -13.48
C VAL A 169 12.65 12.53 -12.41
N PHE A 170 13.94 12.26 -12.29
CA PHE A 170 14.48 11.28 -11.34
C PHE A 170 14.90 11.94 -10.04
N ALA A 171 14.82 11.16 -8.96
CA ALA A 171 15.44 11.55 -7.69
C ALA A 171 16.94 11.74 -7.84
N GLN A 172 17.47 12.69 -7.08
CA GLN A 172 18.91 12.94 -6.99
C GLN A 172 19.53 12.03 -5.92
N PHE A 173 20.68 11.44 -6.23
CA PHE A 173 21.38 10.57 -5.30
C PHE A 173 22.87 10.46 -5.65
N GLY A 174 23.68 10.17 -4.63
CA GLY A 174 25.14 10.06 -4.77
C GLY A 174 25.59 8.72 -5.35
N ALA A 175 26.76 8.73 -6.01
CA ALA A 175 27.42 7.50 -6.43
C ALA A 175 28.18 6.88 -5.24
N ALA A 176 27.76 5.69 -4.80
CA ALA A 176 28.37 5.01 -3.66
C ALA A 176 29.82 4.54 -3.92
N ASP A 177 30.67 4.55 -2.88
CA ASP A 177 32.00 3.93 -2.95
C ASP A 177 31.88 2.43 -2.68
N LEU A 178 31.72 1.62 -3.73
CA LEU A 178 31.50 0.17 -3.62
C LEU A 178 32.77 -0.62 -3.27
N VAL A 179 33.95 0.01 -3.26
CA VAL A 179 35.24 -0.67 -3.04
C VAL A 179 35.81 -0.32 -1.67
N GLY A 180 35.78 0.96 -1.30
CA GLY A 180 36.30 1.48 -0.04
C GLY A 180 35.24 1.72 1.03
N GLY A 181 33.98 1.86 0.65
CA GLY A 181 32.86 2.14 1.54
C GLY A 181 32.06 0.90 1.95
N ALA A 182 31.27 1.06 3.00
CA ALA A 182 30.35 0.05 3.52
C ALA A 182 28.93 0.62 3.70
N TYR A 183 27.93 -0.14 3.23
CA TYR A 183 26.51 0.18 3.46
C TYR A 183 26.19 0.27 4.96
N GLY A 184 25.42 1.30 5.34
CA GLY A 184 25.09 1.63 6.72
C GLY A 184 26.22 2.31 7.51
N VAL A 185 27.36 2.59 6.87
CA VAL A 185 28.48 3.34 7.46
C VAL A 185 28.81 4.56 6.60
N ASP A 186 29.07 4.35 5.31
CA ASP A 186 29.47 5.39 4.37
C ASP A 186 28.33 5.86 3.46
N TYR A 187 27.35 4.98 3.20
CA TYR A 187 26.15 5.26 2.40
C TYR A 187 24.96 4.43 2.88
N GLY A 188 23.74 4.90 2.63
CA GLY A 188 22.48 4.32 3.12
C GLY A 188 21.91 5.05 4.34
N VAL A 189 20.75 4.61 4.81
CA VAL A 189 20.00 5.23 5.91
C VAL A 189 20.88 5.54 7.13
N GLY A 190 20.83 6.78 7.62
CA GLY A 190 21.57 7.23 8.81
C GLY A 190 23.04 7.57 8.57
N THR A 191 23.47 7.67 7.31
CA THR A 191 24.84 8.08 6.93
C THR A 191 24.85 9.48 6.30
N ASP A 192 26.03 10.04 6.02
CA ASP A 192 26.13 11.34 5.31
C ASP A 192 25.67 11.25 3.82
N MET A 193 25.48 10.03 3.28
CA MET A 193 24.99 9.76 1.93
C MET A 193 23.78 8.81 2.01
N GLU A 194 22.68 9.29 2.57
CA GLU A 194 21.43 8.53 2.66
C GLU A 194 20.85 8.22 1.28
N ASN A 195 20.92 9.18 0.36
CA ASN A 195 20.52 9.02 -1.04
C ASN A 195 21.71 8.49 -1.84
N TRP A 196 21.64 7.24 -2.29
CA TRP A 196 22.76 6.59 -2.99
C TRP A 196 22.29 5.65 -4.09
N GLY A 197 23.19 5.37 -5.03
CA GLY A 197 22.93 4.39 -6.08
C GLY A 197 24.17 3.66 -6.58
N MET A 198 23.88 2.63 -7.37
CA MET A 198 24.85 1.82 -8.08
C MET A 198 24.29 1.35 -9.41
N VAL A 199 25.19 1.02 -10.32
CA VAL A 199 24.86 0.40 -11.60
C VAL A 199 25.72 -0.84 -11.80
N THR A 200 25.11 -1.89 -12.32
CA THR A 200 25.79 -3.07 -12.86
C THR A 200 25.60 -3.09 -14.36
N VAL A 201 26.70 -3.09 -15.10
CA VAL A 201 26.71 -3.10 -16.56
C VAL A 201 27.22 -4.47 -17.02
N GLY A 202 26.43 -5.12 -17.87
CA GLY A 202 26.84 -6.29 -18.62
C GLY A 202 27.53 -5.89 -19.92
N TYR A 203 28.53 -6.67 -20.33
CA TYR A 203 29.30 -6.44 -21.55
C TYR A 203 29.36 -7.71 -22.40
N ASN A 204 29.57 -7.54 -23.71
CA ASN A 204 29.83 -8.68 -24.59
C ASN A 204 31.30 -9.17 -24.54
N ASP A 205 32.16 -8.45 -23.82
CA ASP A 205 33.60 -8.68 -23.76
C ASP A 205 34.21 -8.33 -22.39
N GLU A 206 35.28 -9.03 -22.01
CA GLU A 206 35.98 -8.84 -20.74
C GLU A 206 36.74 -7.49 -20.65
N ALA A 207 36.93 -6.79 -21.78
CA ALA A 207 37.56 -5.47 -21.80
C ALA A 207 36.52 -4.34 -21.63
N HIS A 208 35.25 -4.68 -21.37
CA HIS A 208 34.16 -3.76 -21.05
C HIS A 208 33.93 -2.67 -22.10
N THR A 209 34.04 -3.05 -23.38
CA THR A 209 33.96 -2.10 -24.50
C THR A 209 32.55 -1.89 -25.01
N THR A 210 31.73 -2.94 -25.06
CA THR A 210 30.37 -2.85 -25.61
C THR A 210 29.34 -3.28 -24.56
N PRO A 211 28.58 -2.33 -23.98
CA PRO A 211 27.60 -2.65 -22.97
C PRO A 211 26.35 -3.32 -23.58
N THR A 212 25.79 -4.32 -22.88
CA THR A 212 24.68 -5.18 -23.35
C THR A 212 23.39 -4.97 -22.58
N ASP A 213 23.50 -4.99 -21.26
CA ASP A 213 22.42 -4.89 -20.30
C ASP A 213 22.88 -4.02 -19.13
N LEU A 214 21.92 -3.42 -18.45
CA LEU A 214 22.19 -2.50 -17.37
C LEU A 214 21.15 -2.70 -16.28
N GLU A 215 21.64 -2.78 -15.05
CA GLU A 215 20.85 -2.93 -13.84
C GLU A 215 21.21 -1.77 -12.92
N ILE A 216 20.27 -0.86 -12.68
CA ILE A 216 20.47 0.27 -11.76
C ILE A 216 19.70 -0.01 -10.49
N PHE A 217 20.35 0.24 -9.36
CA PHE A 217 19.72 0.33 -8.05
C PHE A 217 19.96 1.71 -7.44
N TRP A 218 18.92 2.31 -6.86
CA TRP A 218 19.08 3.47 -5.98
C TRP A 218 18.12 3.43 -4.81
N GLU A 219 18.53 4.09 -3.73
CA GLU A 219 17.71 4.42 -2.58
C GLU A 219 17.67 5.95 -2.46
N ALA A 220 16.47 6.51 -2.35
CA ALA A 220 16.27 7.93 -2.09
C ALA A 220 15.20 8.15 -1.02
N HIS A 221 15.41 9.15 -0.19
CA HIS A 221 14.58 9.60 0.92
C HIS A 221 14.11 11.02 0.63
N ASP A 222 12.94 11.41 1.12
CA ASP A 222 12.48 12.79 0.96
C ASP A 222 13.46 13.78 1.59
N GLY A 223 13.58 14.93 0.94
CA GLY A 223 14.44 16.01 1.39
C GLY A 223 15.18 16.72 0.27
N THR A 224 15.80 17.84 0.63
CA THR A 224 16.53 18.71 -0.30
C THR A 224 17.66 18.02 -1.07
N ALA A 225 18.24 16.95 -0.53
CA ALA A 225 19.32 16.21 -1.18
C ALA A 225 18.83 15.29 -2.31
N SER A 226 17.58 14.80 -2.24
CA SER A 226 16.96 13.99 -3.30
C SER A 226 16.10 14.83 -4.24
N GLY A 227 15.62 15.99 -3.77
CA GLY A 227 14.62 16.79 -4.45
C GLY A 227 13.20 16.22 -4.35
N LEU A 228 12.99 15.22 -3.49
CA LEU A 228 11.69 14.57 -3.28
C LEU A 228 11.00 15.11 -2.02
N GLY A 229 9.67 15.09 -2.02
CA GLY A 229 8.83 15.34 -0.84
C GLY A 229 9.02 16.70 -0.17
N ILE A 230 9.54 17.70 -0.89
CA ILE A 230 9.81 19.05 -0.36
C ILE A 230 9.05 20.14 -1.13
N ASN A 231 8.71 21.22 -0.41
CA ASN A 231 8.16 22.44 -1.00
C ASN A 231 9.27 23.37 -1.55
N ASP A 232 8.86 24.51 -2.14
CA ASP A 232 9.76 25.51 -2.73
C ASP A 232 10.77 26.11 -1.72
N ASP A 233 10.47 26.07 -0.42
CA ASP A 233 11.34 26.52 0.67
C ASP A 233 12.28 25.41 1.19
N GLY A 234 12.17 24.20 0.65
CA GLY A 234 12.98 23.04 0.99
C GLY A 234 12.56 22.31 2.28
N GLN A 235 11.33 22.58 2.76
CA GLN A 235 10.74 21.89 3.91
C GLN A 235 9.99 20.65 3.45
N LEU A 236 9.96 19.59 4.26
CA LEU A 236 9.16 18.41 3.95
C LEU A 236 7.67 18.76 3.91
N SER A 237 6.99 18.32 2.85
CA SER A 237 5.58 18.61 2.59
C SER A 237 4.79 17.43 2.04
N ASP A 238 5.41 16.25 1.96
CA ASP A 238 4.73 15.05 1.47
C ASP A 238 3.83 14.43 2.55
N PHE A 239 2.81 13.70 2.08
CA PHE A 239 1.89 12.95 2.93
C PHE A 239 1.42 11.66 2.23
N PHE A 240 1.09 10.66 3.05
CA PHE A 240 0.46 9.44 2.60
C PHE A 240 -1.05 9.51 2.81
N GLY A 241 -1.79 9.42 1.72
CA GLY A 241 -3.25 9.41 1.72
C GLY A 241 -3.84 8.09 2.20
N VAL A 242 -4.44 8.07 3.40
CA VAL A 242 -5.15 6.91 3.95
C VAL A 242 -6.65 7.09 3.75
N PHE A 243 -7.25 6.21 2.95
CA PHE A 243 -8.70 6.20 2.65
C PHE A 243 -9.39 4.89 3.08
N ALA A 244 -8.64 4.00 3.73
CA ALA A 244 -9.11 2.70 4.20
C ALA A 244 -8.44 2.38 5.53
N ALA A 245 -9.17 1.71 6.42
CA ALA A 245 -8.66 1.29 7.71
C ALA A 245 -8.50 -0.23 7.76
N PRO A 246 -7.51 -0.75 8.50
CA PRO A 246 -7.47 -2.16 8.87
C PRO A 246 -8.80 -2.57 9.50
N SER A 247 -9.41 -3.58 8.91
CA SER A 247 -10.71 -4.11 9.29
C SER A 247 -10.68 -5.63 9.18
N ASP A 248 -11.69 -6.31 9.71
CA ASP A 248 -11.81 -7.74 9.52
C ASP A 248 -13.24 -8.17 9.18
N THR A 249 -13.38 -9.27 8.44
CA THR A 249 -14.68 -9.79 7.98
C THR A 249 -15.16 -11.02 8.77
N VAL A 250 -14.50 -11.38 9.88
CA VAL A 250 -14.71 -12.68 10.53
C VAL A 250 -14.98 -12.59 12.02
N THR A 251 -14.51 -11.54 12.70
CA THR A 251 -14.67 -11.32 14.13
C THR A 251 -16.13 -11.38 14.53
N ILE A 252 -17.00 -10.70 13.77
CA ILE A 252 -18.44 -10.65 14.06
C ILE A 252 -19.08 -12.04 13.90
N GLY A 253 -18.83 -12.74 12.79
CA GLY A 253 -19.37 -14.08 12.55
C GLY A 253 -18.87 -15.13 13.55
N ASN A 254 -17.60 -15.04 13.96
CA ASN A 254 -17.03 -15.94 14.96
C ASN A 254 -17.54 -15.63 16.37
N THR A 255 -17.76 -14.35 16.69
CA THR A 255 -18.39 -13.90 17.92
C THR A 255 -19.81 -14.47 18.05
N GLU A 256 -20.59 -14.41 16.98
CA GLU A 256 -21.93 -14.98 16.93
C GLU A 256 -21.92 -16.46 17.35
N MET A 257 -21.05 -17.25 16.72
CA MET A 257 -20.90 -18.68 17.03
C MET A 257 -20.48 -18.93 18.48
N TYR A 258 -19.53 -18.14 18.99
CA TYR A 258 -19.03 -18.24 20.36
C TYR A 258 -20.13 -17.97 21.39
N LEU A 259 -20.90 -16.90 21.20
CA LEU A 259 -21.97 -16.52 22.13
C LEU A 259 -23.12 -17.52 22.12
N GLY A 260 -23.43 -18.13 20.97
CA GLY A 260 -24.39 -19.22 20.89
C GLY A 260 -24.00 -20.43 21.73
N TYR A 261 -22.70 -20.63 21.97
CA TYR A 261 -22.17 -21.69 22.81
C TYR A 261 -22.04 -21.31 24.29
N VAL A 262 -21.50 -20.12 24.60
CA VAL A 262 -21.15 -19.72 25.98
C VAL A 262 -22.30 -19.02 26.71
N HIS A 263 -23.16 -18.29 26.00
CA HIS A 263 -24.29 -17.55 26.58
C HIS A 263 -25.64 -17.95 25.95
N PRO A 264 -26.00 -19.26 25.97
CA PRO A 264 -27.20 -19.76 25.29
C PRO A 264 -28.52 -19.22 25.87
N ASP A 265 -28.48 -18.64 27.07
CA ASP A 265 -29.59 -18.09 27.84
C ASP A 265 -29.89 -16.62 27.55
N THR A 266 -28.98 -15.92 26.87
CA THR A 266 -29.05 -14.46 26.69
C THR A 266 -29.57 -14.01 25.33
N MET A 267 -29.70 -14.94 24.37
CA MET A 267 -30.01 -14.65 22.95
C MET A 267 -29.04 -13.66 22.26
N LEU A 268 -27.89 -13.33 22.87
CA LEU A 268 -26.93 -12.36 22.31
C LEU A 268 -26.44 -12.73 20.91
N TRP A 269 -26.30 -14.03 20.62
CA TRP A 269 -25.93 -14.52 19.29
C TRP A 269 -26.94 -14.09 18.21
N TYR A 270 -28.24 -14.09 18.52
CA TYR A 270 -29.29 -13.68 17.59
C TYR A 270 -29.22 -12.18 17.30
N ASN A 271 -28.94 -11.40 18.34
CA ASN A 271 -28.83 -9.95 18.28
C ASN A 271 -27.56 -9.46 17.55
N LEU A 272 -26.52 -10.32 17.43
CA LEU A 272 -25.29 -10.03 16.70
C LEU A 272 -25.31 -10.50 15.25
N GLY A 273 -25.81 -11.71 15.00
CA GLY A 273 -25.74 -12.37 13.69
C GLY A 273 -26.88 -12.02 12.73
N TRP A 274 -28.01 -11.55 13.25
CA TRP A 274 -29.15 -11.23 12.41
C TRP A 274 -28.95 -9.85 11.75
N THR A 275 -29.22 -9.77 10.45
CA THR A 275 -29.26 -8.52 9.66
C THR A 275 -30.68 -8.25 9.14
N GLY A 276 -31.67 -9.02 9.60
CA GLY A 276 -33.00 -9.05 9.00
C GLY A 276 -33.09 -9.77 7.65
N SER A 277 -31.98 -10.28 7.11
CA SER A 277 -31.92 -11.01 5.83
C SER A 277 -31.37 -12.43 5.98
N ASP A 278 -31.66 -13.31 5.02
CA ASP A 278 -31.07 -14.67 4.92
C ASP A 278 -29.59 -14.62 4.46
N GLU A 279 -29.02 -13.44 4.18
CA GLU A 279 -27.65 -13.28 3.71
C GLU A 279 -26.66 -13.10 4.87
N SER A 280 -25.50 -13.74 4.75
CA SER A 280 -24.42 -13.66 5.73
C SER A 280 -23.87 -12.23 5.87
N PHE A 281 -23.48 -11.89 7.08
CA PHE A 281 -22.79 -10.64 7.43
C PHE A 281 -21.57 -10.40 6.52
N SER A 282 -21.60 -9.35 5.70
CA SER A 282 -20.55 -9.06 4.70
C SER A 282 -19.86 -7.71 4.89
N ILE A 283 -20.29 -6.93 5.89
CA ILE A 283 -19.73 -5.61 6.19
C ILE A 283 -18.54 -5.79 7.15
N PRO A 284 -17.36 -5.23 6.86
CA PRO A 284 -16.19 -5.35 7.72
C PRO A 284 -16.39 -4.69 9.10
N ALA A 285 -15.74 -5.25 10.11
CA ALA A 285 -15.58 -4.65 11.43
C ALA A 285 -14.36 -3.71 11.43
N ILE A 286 -14.57 -2.42 11.62
CA ILE A 286 -13.49 -1.44 11.78
C ILE A 286 -13.04 -1.45 13.24
N GLY A 287 -11.72 -1.50 13.46
CA GLY A 287 -11.12 -1.48 14.80
C GLY A 287 -11.12 -2.83 15.52
N ALA A 288 -11.59 -3.88 14.87
CA ALA A 288 -11.52 -5.24 15.40
C ALA A 288 -10.17 -5.89 15.05
N GLY A 289 -9.58 -6.61 16.02
CA GLY A 289 -8.24 -7.19 15.91
C GLY A 289 -8.14 -8.48 15.08
N GLY A 290 -9.23 -8.91 14.42
CA GLY A 290 -9.31 -10.21 13.76
C GLY A 290 -9.30 -11.41 14.72
N ASN A 291 -9.13 -12.62 14.17
CA ASN A 291 -9.02 -13.85 14.96
C ASN A 291 -7.81 -13.88 15.89
N THR A 292 -7.94 -14.60 17.01
CA THR A 292 -6.76 -15.11 17.71
C THR A 292 -6.05 -16.13 16.80
N VAL A 293 -4.75 -15.92 16.56
CA VAL A 293 -3.93 -16.84 15.77
C VAL A 293 -3.84 -18.18 16.50
N ASP A 294 -4.49 -19.22 15.97
CA ASP A 294 -4.30 -20.60 16.40
C ASP A 294 -3.22 -21.24 15.52
N PRO A 295 -1.99 -21.45 16.02
CA PRO A 295 -0.89 -22.02 15.23
C PRO A 295 -1.15 -23.47 14.79
N THR A 296 -2.23 -24.10 15.27
CA THR A 296 -2.63 -25.47 14.92
C THR A 296 -3.79 -25.53 13.91
N ASP A 297 -4.48 -24.42 13.66
CA ASP A 297 -5.52 -24.30 12.62
C ASP A 297 -5.01 -23.41 11.46
N PRO A 298 -4.73 -23.99 10.27
CA PRO A 298 -4.23 -23.23 9.12
C PRO A 298 -5.24 -22.23 8.53
N ASN A 299 -6.49 -22.19 9.01
CA ASN A 299 -7.48 -21.19 8.59
C ASN A 299 -7.55 -19.97 9.54
N SER A 300 -6.85 -20.01 10.67
CA SER A 300 -6.90 -18.94 11.69
C SER A 300 -5.94 -17.78 11.39
N PHE A 301 -4.99 -17.96 10.49
CA PHE A 301 -4.02 -16.94 10.08
C PHE A 301 -3.78 -16.94 8.56
N GLN A 302 -3.35 -15.80 8.05
CA GLN A 302 -2.77 -15.62 6.72
C GLN A 302 -1.31 -15.22 6.87
N VAL A 303 -0.50 -15.50 5.85
CA VAL A 303 0.91 -15.10 5.84
C VAL A 303 1.04 -13.92 4.90
N ASP A 304 1.56 -12.80 5.40
CA ASP A 304 1.88 -11.66 4.57
C ASP A 304 2.93 -12.10 3.53
N PRO A 305 2.65 -11.97 2.23
CA PRO A 305 3.54 -12.46 1.18
C PRO A 305 4.83 -11.62 1.04
N ALA A 306 4.87 -10.40 1.59
CA ALA A 306 6.02 -9.50 1.55
C ALA A 306 6.91 -9.63 2.80
N THR A 307 6.33 -9.65 4.00
CA THR A 307 7.12 -9.71 5.26
C THR A 307 7.29 -11.11 5.80
N GLY A 308 6.40 -12.04 5.44
CA GLY A 308 6.34 -13.39 6.02
C GLY A 308 5.69 -13.45 7.40
N ASP A 309 5.12 -12.34 7.89
CA ASP A 309 4.44 -12.29 9.19
C ASP A 309 3.08 -13.01 9.16
N THR A 310 2.69 -13.59 10.30
CA THR A 310 1.37 -14.21 10.47
C THR A 310 0.35 -13.15 10.88
N LEU A 311 -0.60 -12.85 9.99
CA LEU A 311 -1.73 -11.98 10.24
C LEU A 311 -2.97 -12.80 10.60
N PRO A 312 -3.90 -12.29 11.43
CA PRO A 312 -5.21 -12.90 11.62
C PRO A 312 -5.94 -13.12 10.27
N SER A 313 -6.55 -14.29 10.10
CA SER A 313 -7.36 -14.56 8.90
C SER A 313 -8.58 -13.64 8.86
N GLY A 314 -8.95 -13.16 7.67
CA GLY A 314 -10.10 -12.28 7.47
C GLY A 314 -9.79 -10.78 7.55
N THR A 315 -8.52 -10.41 7.72
CA THR A 315 -8.06 -9.01 7.69
C THR A 315 -8.18 -8.44 6.28
N VAL A 316 -8.80 -7.26 6.15
CA VAL A 316 -8.99 -6.52 4.90
C VAL A 316 -8.74 -5.04 5.13
N LEU A 317 -8.40 -4.30 4.08
CA LEU A 317 -8.53 -2.84 4.08
C LEU A 317 -9.94 -2.50 3.60
N ALA A 318 -10.69 -1.76 4.43
CA ALA A 318 -12.05 -1.36 4.12
C ALA A 318 -12.22 0.15 4.24
N ASN A 319 -13.00 0.72 3.33
CA ASN A 319 -13.35 2.14 3.33
C ASN A 319 -14.64 2.39 4.13
N ASN A 320 -15.39 1.35 4.45
CA ASN A 320 -16.57 1.42 5.28
C ASN A 320 -16.74 0.16 6.12
N GLY A 321 -17.46 0.29 7.23
CA GLY A 321 -17.66 -0.82 8.14
C GLY A 321 -18.41 -0.47 9.41
N TYR A 322 -18.67 -1.50 10.20
CA TYR A 322 -19.25 -1.35 11.52
C TYR A 322 -18.16 -1.05 12.54
N LEU A 323 -18.40 -0.05 13.38
CA LEU A 323 -17.66 0.06 14.63
C LEU A 323 -18.16 -1.05 15.57
N PHE A 324 -17.30 -2.03 15.80
CA PHE A 324 -17.57 -3.20 16.61
C PHE A 324 -16.58 -3.26 17.77
N ASP A 325 -17.12 -3.22 18.99
CA ASP A 325 -16.32 -3.22 20.21
C ASP A 325 -16.84 -4.29 21.18
N PRO A 326 -16.29 -5.51 21.11
CA PRO A 326 -16.74 -6.61 21.97
C PRO A 326 -16.16 -6.53 23.38
N ALA A 327 -15.15 -5.69 23.64
CA ALA A 327 -14.40 -5.68 24.90
C ALA A 327 -14.02 -4.24 25.29
N ALA A 328 -14.46 -3.79 26.47
CA ALA A 328 -14.17 -2.45 26.96
C ALA A 328 -12.69 -2.26 27.34
N ALA A 329 -12.40 -1.19 28.07
CA ALA A 329 -11.05 -0.89 28.58
C ALA A 329 -10.46 -1.98 29.49
N ASP A 330 -11.28 -2.90 30.02
CA ASP A 330 -10.85 -4.03 30.85
C ASP A 330 -10.33 -5.23 30.02
N GLY A 331 -10.55 -5.20 28.70
CA GLY A 331 -10.16 -6.25 27.75
C GLY A 331 -10.92 -7.56 27.91
N ILE A 332 -12.01 -7.59 28.67
CA ILE A 332 -12.86 -8.78 28.85
C ILE A 332 -14.04 -8.67 27.88
N PRO A 333 -14.15 -9.56 26.88
CA PRO A 333 -15.26 -9.49 25.94
C PRO A 333 -16.61 -9.84 26.58
N PHE A 334 -17.66 -9.12 26.21
CA PHE A 334 -19.06 -9.36 26.59
C PHE A 334 -19.29 -9.34 28.11
N SER A 335 -18.56 -8.46 28.78
CA SER A 335 -18.54 -8.24 30.22
C SER A 335 -19.72 -7.36 30.69
N GLY A 336 -20.32 -6.61 29.76
CA GLY A 336 -21.48 -5.74 30.00
C GLY A 336 -21.09 -4.34 30.49
N ASP A 337 -19.79 -4.04 30.53
CA ASP A 337 -19.20 -2.73 30.79
C ASP A 337 -18.80 -2.00 29.50
N GLU A 338 -19.09 -2.58 28.32
CA GLU A 338 -18.79 -1.95 27.03
C GLU A 338 -19.68 -0.71 26.81
N PRO A 339 -19.11 0.42 26.34
CA PRO A 339 -19.87 1.65 26.10
C PRO A 339 -21.08 1.46 25.18
N LEU A 340 -21.03 0.47 24.29
CA LEU A 340 -22.08 0.23 23.29
C LEU A 340 -23.19 -0.71 23.78
N ALA A 341 -22.93 -1.52 24.82
CA ALA A 341 -23.67 -2.73 25.20
C ALA A 341 -25.19 -2.57 25.34
N ALA A 342 -25.66 -1.38 25.76
CA ALA A 342 -27.08 -1.07 25.94
C ALA A 342 -27.94 -1.19 24.67
N THR A 343 -27.32 -0.90 23.52
CA THR A 343 -27.98 -0.87 22.20
C THR A 343 -27.47 -1.96 21.26
N GLY A 344 -26.46 -2.72 21.70
CA GLY A 344 -25.74 -3.75 20.94
C GLY A 344 -24.21 -3.70 21.20
N TYR A 345 -23.43 -4.57 20.56
CA TYR A 345 -21.95 -4.44 20.53
C TYR A 345 -21.47 -3.61 19.32
N PHE A 346 -22.41 -2.90 18.72
CA PHE A 346 -22.24 -2.04 17.56
C PHE A 346 -22.58 -0.61 17.95
N PHE A 347 -21.98 0.33 17.24
CA PHE A 347 -22.39 1.72 17.35
C PHE A 347 -23.72 1.92 16.62
N THR A 348 -24.74 2.36 17.35
CA THR A 348 -26.12 2.52 16.84
C THR A 348 -26.54 3.99 16.75
N TYR A 349 -27.62 4.26 16.02
CA TYR A 349 -28.20 5.61 15.98
C TYR A 349 -28.70 6.07 17.36
N ASN A 350 -29.30 5.19 18.16
CA ASN A 350 -29.75 5.54 19.51
C ASN A 350 -28.58 5.91 20.42
N PHE A 351 -27.45 5.20 20.31
CA PHE A 351 -26.23 5.56 21.01
C PHE A 351 -25.66 6.90 20.52
N LEU A 352 -25.69 7.17 19.21
CA LEU A 352 -25.28 8.47 18.65
C LEU A 352 -26.09 9.63 19.24
N GLU A 353 -27.43 9.47 19.29
CA GLU A 353 -28.34 10.49 19.81
C GLU A 353 -28.14 10.69 21.32
N ALA A 354 -28.07 9.61 22.09
CA ALA A 354 -27.83 9.68 23.53
C ALA A 354 -26.45 10.25 23.87
N GLY A 355 -25.41 9.84 23.13
CA GLY A 355 -24.03 10.31 23.28
C GLY A 355 -23.85 11.78 22.94
N GLY A 356 -24.69 12.35 22.08
CA GLY A 356 -24.74 13.81 21.85
C GLY A 356 -25.50 14.56 22.94
N ILE A 357 -26.63 14.01 23.42
CA ILE A 357 -27.54 14.70 24.35
C ILE A 357 -27.03 14.68 25.79
N PHE A 358 -26.64 13.50 26.28
CA PHE A 358 -26.29 13.31 27.68
C PHE A 358 -25.15 14.24 28.15
N PRO A 359 -23.95 14.25 27.51
CA PRO A 359 -22.87 15.12 27.95
C PRO A 359 -23.23 16.61 27.80
N ALA A 360 -23.89 16.99 26.71
CA ALA A 360 -24.30 18.38 26.49
C ALA A 360 -25.25 18.89 27.58
N VAL A 361 -26.22 18.06 28.00
CA VAL A 361 -27.14 18.41 29.09
C VAL A 361 -26.42 18.38 30.44
N LEU A 362 -25.57 17.38 30.69
CA LEU A 362 -24.79 17.28 31.93
C LEU A 362 -23.94 18.54 32.14
N GLU A 363 -23.15 18.93 31.13
CA GLU A 363 -22.33 20.14 31.16
C GLU A 363 -23.18 21.41 31.34
N GLY A 364 -24.30 21.51 30.61
CA GLY A 364 -25.23 22.63 30.73
C GLY A 364 -25.81 22.79 32.13
N LEU A 365 -26.21 21.69 32.77
CA LEU A 365 -26.77 21.69 34.13
C LEU A 365 -25.71 21.95 35.20
N LEU A 366 -24.50 21.40 35.05
CA LEU A 366 -23.36 21.71 35.90
C LEU A 366 -22.97 23.20 35.79
N GLY A 367 -22.93 23.74 34.57
CA GLY A 367 -22.69 25.17 34.32
C GLY A 367 -23.78 26.08 34.90
N ALA A 368 -25.01 25.58 35.03
CA ALA A 368 -26.12 26.25 35.71
C ALA A 368 -26.05 26.15 37.25
N GLY A 369 -25.06 25.45 37.81
CA GLY A 369 -24.83 25.33 39.25
C GLY A 369 -25.63 24.22 39.93
N LEU A 370 -26.17 23.26 39.19
CA LEU A 370 -26.75 22.05 39.78
C LEU A 370 -25.63 21.15 40.33
N GLY A 371 -25.93 20.40 41.40
CA GLY A 371 -25.03 19.36 41.89
C GLY A 371 -24.94 18.19 40.91
N LEU A 372 -23.83 17.44 40.97
CA LEU A 372 -23.53 16.36 40.02
C LEU A 372 -24.65 15.32 39.90
N GLU A 373 -25.17 14.80 41.01
CA GLU A 373 -26.27 13.81 40.97
C GLU A 373 -27.52 14.36 40.25
N ALA A 374 -27.89 15.61 40.52
CA ALA A 374 -29.05 16.25 39.88
C ALA A 374 -28.79 16.53 38.38
N ALA A 375 -27.56 16.87 38.02
CA ALA A 375 -27.16 17.07 36.63
C ALA A 375 -27.16 15.74 35.85
N LEU A 376 -26.66 14.65 36.45
CA LEU A 376 -26.69 13.31 35.89
C LEU A 376 -28.13 12.81 35.71
N THR A 377 -29.00 13.02 36.71
CA THR A 377 -30.43 12.72 36.57
C THR A 377 -31.06 13.52 35.43
N GLY A 378 -30.79 14.83 35.33
CA GLY A 378 -31.34 15.65 34.24
C GLY A 378 -30.84 15.25 32.84
N ALA A 379 -29.57 14.84 32.74
CA ALA A 379 -29.00 14.31 31.50
C ALA A 379 -29.66 12.96 31.11
N ALA A 380 -29.79 12.04 32.07
CA ALA A 380 -30.46 10.76 31.86
C ALA A 380 -31.94 10.90 31.46
N ASP A 381 -32.66 11.85 32.07
CA ASP A 381 -34.07 12.15 31.71
C ASP A 381 -34.17 12.65 30.27
N SER A 382 -33.25 13.54 29.86
CA SER A 382 -33.23 14.12 28.52
C SER A 382 -32.99 13.08 27.42
N VAL A 383 -32.29 11.99 27.73
CA VAL A 383 -32.16 10.83 26.84
C VAL A 383 -33.42 9.96 26.90
N ALA A 384 -33.83 9.54 28.09
CA ALA A 384 -34.91 8.56 28.25
C ALA A 384 -36.27 9.07 27.73
N VAL A 385 -36.56 10.36 27.88
CA VAL A 385 -37.83 10.98 27.46
C VAL A 385 -38.07 10.93 25.95
N LEU A 386 -37.04 10.69 25.14
CA LEU A 386 -37.18 10.50 23.69
C LEU A 386 -37.93 9.20 23.35
N TYR A 387 -37.77 8.19 24.19
CA TYR A 387 -38.22 6.83 23.91
C TYR A 387 -39.43 6.43 24.76
N VAL A 388 -39.55 6.98 25.97
CA VAL A 388 -40.64 6.70 26.92
C VAL A 388 -41.36 7.96 27.37
N GLY A 389 -42.55 7.80 27.97
CA GLY A 389 -43.29 8.93 28.54
C GLY A 389 -42.59 9.53 29.77
N ALA A 390 -42.89 10.80 30.07
CA ALA A 390 -42.23 11.60 31.12
C ALA A 390 -42.24 10.97 32.52
N ASP A 391 -43.30 10.25 32.90
CA ASP A 391 -43.36 9.58 34.21
C ASP A 391 -42.35 8.43 34.30
N THR A 392 -42.18 7.70 33.19
CA THR A 392 -41.23 6.59 33.08
C THR A 392 -39.80 7.09 32.98
N SER A 393 -39.56 8.12 32.15
CA SER A 393 -38.22 8.72 31.99
C SER A 393 -37.69 9.26 33.31
N ALA A 394 -38.54 9.93 34.11
CA ALA A 394 -38.15 10.43 35.42
C ALA A 394 -37.73 9.29 36.39
N GLY A 395 -38.39 8.13 36.31
CA GLY A 395 -38.03 6.94 37.10
C GLY A 395 -36.67 6.37 36.70
N ILE A 396 -36.42 6.25 35.39
CA ILE A 396 -35.13 5.81 34.83
C ILE A 396 -34.02 6.79 35.24
N ALA A 397 -34.26 8.09 35.02
CA ALA A 397 -33.32 9.15 35.30
C ALA A 397 -32.89 9.22 36.77
N ALA A 398 -33.82 8.99 37.69
CA ALA A 398 -33.51 8.94 39.12
C ALA A 398 -32.61 7.73 39.45
N ALA A 399 -32.90 6.57 38.86
CA ALA A 399 -32.08 5.37 39.07
C ALA A 399 -30.68 5.52 38.48
N VAL A 400 -30.58 5.96 37.22
CA VAL A 400 -29.32 6.15 36.49
C VAL A 400 -28.47 7.24 37.12
N GLY A 401 -29.04 8.41 37.40
CA GLY A 401 -28.30 9.52 38.00
C GLY A 401 -27.75 9.18 39.39
N SER A 402 -28.51 8.45 40.21
CA SER A 402 -28.04 8.02 41.53
C SER A 402 -26.98 6.92 41.43
N ALA A 403 -27.12 5.95 40.51
CA ALA A 403 -26.13 4.92 40.27
C ALA A 403 -24.78 5.52 39.84
N LEU A 404 -24.78 6.34 38.79
CA LEU A 404 -23.56 7.00 38.27
C LEU A 404 -22.91 7.90 39.32
N TYR A 405 -23.70 8.63 40.10
CA TYR A 405 -23.17 9.45 41.18
C TYR A 405 -22.50 8.60 42.27
N ASN A 406 -23.11 7.49 42.68
CA ASN A 406 -22.52 6.60 43.68
C ASN A 406 -21.23 5.96 43.17
N ASP A 407 -21.20 5.51 41.92
CA ASP A 407 -20.02 4.92 41.29
C ASP A 407 -18.90 5.96 41.15
N TYR A 408 -19.23 7.19 40.73
CA TYR A 408 -18.27 8.28 40.63
C TYR A 408 -17.68 8.62 42.00
N ILE A 409 -18.50 8.82 43.04
CA ILE A 409 -18.00 9.14 44.39
C ILE A 409 -17.17 8.00 44.98
N ALA A 410 -17.57 6.75 44.74
CA ALA A 410 -16.80 5.58 45.16
C ALA A 410 -15.42 5.54 44.47
N CYS A 411 -15.38 5.78 43.16
CA CYS A 411 -14.15 5.86 42.39
C CYS A 411 -13.26 7.00 42.87
N VAL A 412 -13.80 8.22 43.01
CA VAL A 412 -13.04 9.40 43.46
C VAL A 412 -12.44 9.16 44.85
N GLY A 413 -13.17 8.48 45.73
CA GLY A 413 -12.67 8.08 47.04
C GLY A 413 -11.46 7.14 47.01
N ALA A 414 -11.24 6.42 45.90
CA ALA A 414 -10.16 5.47 45.72
C ALA A 414 -9.01 6.00 44.83
N TYR A 415 -9.31 6.76 43.77
CA TYR A 415 -8.36 7.08 42.70
C TYR A 415 -8.26 8.57 42.34
N GLY A 416 -9.09 9.44 42.93
CA GLY A 416 -9.13 10.88 42.63
C GLY A 416 -10.05 11.25 41.47
N GLU A 417 -10.32 12.54 41.28
CA GLU A 417 -11.32 13.05 40.32
C GLU A 417 -10.95 12.78 38.86
N GLU A 418 -9.69 12.99 38.48
CA GLU A 418 -9.19 12.86 37.11
C GLU A 418 -9.27 11.41 36.60
N ALA A 419 -8.96 10.44 37.45
CA ALA A 419 -9.04 9.01 37.12
C ALA A 419 -10.47 8.47 36.98
N CYS A 420 -11.47 9.23 37.43
CA CYS A 420 -12.87 8.78 37.55
C CYS A 420 -13.82 9.49 36.59
N ALA A 421 -13.31 10.39 35.74
CA ALA A 421 -14.11 11.05 34.71
C ALA A 421 -14.82 10.04 33.79
N GLY A 422 -14.14 8.93 33.45
CA GLY A 422 -14.67 7.86 32.61
C GLY A 422 -15.92 7.16 33.17
N VAL A 423 -16.20 7.26 34.48
CA VAL A 423 -17.45 6.72 35.06
C VAL A 423 -18.67 7.43 34.46
N LEU A 424 -18.55 8.72 34.14
CA LEU A 424 -19.65 9.51 33.61
C LEU A 424 -19.95 9.19 32.14
N GLU A 425 -19.01 8.58 31.43
CA GLU A 425 -19.15 8.16 30.02
C GLU A 425 -20.11 6.99 29.86
N ALA A 426 -20.38 6.22 30.93
CA ALA A 426 -21.42 5.19 30.95
C ALA A 426 -22.85 5.78 30.94
N GLY A 427 -23.00 7.10 31.07
CA GLY A 427 -24.28 7.80 31.15
C GLY A 427 -25.28 7.51 30.03
N PRO A 428 -24.92 7.72 28.74
CA PRO A 428 -25.75 7.36 27.59
C PRO A 428 -26.21 5.90 27.65
N THR A 429 -25.27 4.98 27.85
CA THR A 429 -25.48 3.52 27.91
C THR A 429 -26.47 3.16 29.01
N MET A 430 -26.27 3.69 30.22
CA MET A 430 -27.14 3.45 31.37
C MET A 430 -28.55 4.02 31.18
N ALA A 431 -28.69 5.19 30.54
CA ALA A 431 -29.99 5.76 30.23
C ALA A 431 -30.77 4.90 29.21
N LEU A 432 -30.09 4.42 28.17
CA LEU A 432 -30.67 3.55 27.15
C LEU A 432 -31.02 2.16 27.71
N LEU A 433 -30.16 1.56 28.57
CA LEU A 433 -30.48 0.33 29.30
C LEU A 433 -31.75 0.49 30.15
N GLY A 434 -31.86 1.61 30.86
CA GLY A 434 -33.04 1.92 31.65
C GLY A 434 -34.31 1.98 30.80
N VAL A 435 -34.22 2.49 29.57
CA VAL A 435 -35.33 2.47 28.62
C VAL A 435 -35.62 1.04 28.14
N GLN A 436 -34.62 0.30 27.69
CA GLN A 436 -34.78 -1.07 27.17
C GLN A 436 -35.48 -1.98 28.21
N GLN A 437 -35.09 -1.87 29.48
CA GLN A 437 -35.69 -2.61 30.59
C GLN A 437 -37.19 -2.34 30.79
N THR A 438 -37.70 -1.17 30.37
CA THR A 438 -39.15 -0.88 30.47
C THR A 438 -39.98 -1.65 29.45
N PHE A 439 -39.34 -2.13 28.39
CA PHE A 439 -39.97 -2.90 27.32
C PHE A 439 -39.66 -4.39 27.42
N THR A 440 -38.87 -4.84 28.40
CA THR A 440 -38.60 -6.26 28.61
C THR A 440 -39.78 -6.97 29.30
N ASP A 441 -40.24 -8.09 28.75
CA ASP A 441 -41.18 -8.97 29.41
C ASP A 441 -40.52 -9.56 30.68
N PRO A 442 -41.02 -9.27 31.88
CA PRO A 442 -40.40 -9.73 33.12
C PRO A 442 -40.49 -11.25 33.34
N ALA A 443 -41.28 -11.98 32.54
CA ALA A 443 -41.42 -13.43 32.60
C ALA A 443 -40.50 -14.17 31.61
N THR A 444 -40.21 -13.59 30.45
CA THR A 444 -39.41 -14.23 29.39
C THR A 444 -38.05 -13.58 29.17
N GLY A 445 -37.86 -12.34 29.60
CA GLY A 445 -36.66 -11.54 29.29
C GLY A 445 -36.65 -10.99 27.86
N GLU A 446 -37.74 -11.16 27.10
CA GLU A 446 -37.84 -10.74 25.70
C GLU A 446 -38.18 -9.25 25.60
N ILE A 447 -37.55 -8.53 24.68
CA ILE A 447 -37.80 -7.10 24.46
C ILE A 447 -39.05 -6.95 23.58
N LEU A 448 -40.07 -6.28 24.12
CA LEU A 448 -41.40 -6.14 23.51
C LEU A 448 -41.54 -4.92 22.59
N ASP A 449 -40.60 -3.97 22.63
CA ASP A 449 -40.55 -2.79 21.76
C ASP A 449 -39.10 -2.45 21.38
N ASN A 450 -38.85 -2.29 20.08
CA ASN A 450 -37.53 -2.27 19.45
C ASN A 450 -37.00 -0.84 19.22
N ARG A 451 -37.48 0.15 20.00
CA ARG A 451 -37.17 1.59 19.79
C ARG A 451 -35.76 2.01 20.22
N VAL A 452 -35.11 1.21 21.05
CA VAL A 452 -33.76 1.46 21.60
C VAL A 452 -32.80 0.29 21.35
N ASP A 453 -33.33 -0.85 20.92
CA ASP A 453 -32.56 -2.05 20.63
C ASP A 453 -32.94 -2.53 19.25
N ASP A 454 -32.05 -2.36 18.28
CA ASP A 454 -32.19 -2.96 16.97
C ASP A 454 -30.85 -3.43 16.42
N SER A 455 -30.01 -3.96 17.32
CA SER A 455 -28.67 -4.49 17.00
C SER A 455 -28.68 -5.54 15.88
N GLY A 456 -29.85 -6.10 15.55
CA GLY A 456 -30.08 -7.03 14.44
C GLY A 456 -30.40 -6.39 13.07
N TRP A 457 -30.41 -5.05 12.94
CA TRP A 457 -30.74 -4.36 11.70
C TRP A 457 -29.74 -3.25 11.38
N ASP A 458 -29.55 -3.00 10.09
CA ASP A 458 -28.79 -1.86 9.59
C ASP A 458 -29.65 -0.59 9.73
N TYR A 459 -29.00 0.57 9.85
CA TYR A 459 -29.69 1.85 10.02
C TYR A 459 -30.82 2.08 9.01
N ASP A 460 -32.04 2.26 9.51
CA ASP A 460 -33.21 2.64 8.72
C ASP A 460 -33.58 4.11 9.03
N PRO A 461 -33.43 5.04 8.05
CA PRO A 461 -33.78 6.44 8.25
C PRO A 461 -35.29 6.69 8.44
N GLU A 462 -36.18 5.74 8.10
CA GLU A 462 -37.62 5.86 8.38
C GLU A 462 -37.91 5.75 9.87
N TYR A 463 -37.19 4.86 10.57
CA TYR A 463 -37.40 4.58 11.98
C TYR A 463 -36.39 5.27 12.89
N GLY A 464 -35.23 5.69 12.35
CA GLY A 464 -34.18 6.34 13.12
C GLY A 464 -33.53 5.39 14.12
N THR A 465 -33.38 4.12 13.74
CA THR A 465 -32.77 3.07 14.56
C THR A 465 -31.82 2.26 13.67
N GLY A 466 -30.80 1.63 14.25
CA GLY A 466 -30.00 0.62 13.58
C GLY A 466 -28.52 0.79 13.78
N ARG A 467 -27.77 -0.24 13.39
CA ARG A 467 -26.30 -0.21 13.34
C ARG A 467 -25.86 0.81 12.29
N LEU A 468 -24.91 1.67 12.66
CA LEU A 468 -24.36 2.67 11.76
C LEU A 468 -23.16 2.09 11.00
N VAL A 469 -23.17 2.26 9.68
CA VAL A 469 -22.01 1.98 8.82
C VAL A 469 -21.21 3.27 8.68
N PHE A 470 -19.97 3.27 9.15
CA PHE A 470 -19.07 4.41 9.08
C PHE A 470 -18.26 4.39 7.79
N GLU A 471 -17.94 5.57 7.27
CA GLU A 471 -16.98 5.78 6.19
C GLU A 471 -15.63 6.17 6.79
N VAL A 472 -14.53 5.58 6.32
CA VAL A 472 -13.18 5.98 6.70
C VAL A 472 -12.87 7.32 6.02
N ASP A 473 -12.47 8.29 6.82
CA ASP A 473 -12.11 9.61 6.34
C ASP A 473 -10.81 9.57 5.56
N ASN A 474 -10.68 10.44 4.56
CA ASN A 474 -9.43 10.61 3.85
C ASN A 474 -8.44 11.37 4.75
N SER A 475 -7.55 10.65 5.42
CA SER A 475 -6.53 11.23 6.29
C SER A 475 -5.21 11.43 5.52
N CYS A 476 -4.70 12.67 5.50
CA CYS A 476 -3.35 12.98 5.03
C CYS A 476 -2.36 12.66 6.15
N ILE A 477 -1.86 11.43 6.21
CA ILE A 477 -0.88 11.05 7.23
C ILE A 477 0.48 11.60 6.83
N ILE A 478 1.00 12.53 7.62
CA ILE A 478 2.26 13.21 7.32
C ILE A 478 3.43 12.22 7.44
N ASP A 479 4.13 12.00 6.34
CA ASP A 479 5.13 10.95 6.23
C ASP A 479 6.43 11.43 5.56
N ASN A 480 7.47 10.62 5.76
CA ASN A 480 8.72 10.67 5.04
C ASN A 480 8.81 9.39 4.22
N THR A 481 8.89 9.53 2.90
CA THR A 481 8.94 8.42 1.96
C THR A 481 10.39 8.03 1.67
N THR A 482 10.68 6.73 1.80
CA THR A 482 11.86 6.12 1.20
C THR A 482 11.44 5.33 -0.03
N GLN A 483 12.06 5.62 -1.18
CA GLN A 483 11.96 4.79 -2.37
C GLN A 483 13.24 3.97 -2.60
N ARG A 484 13.08 2.67 -2.84
CA ARG A 484 14.14 1.77 -3.32
C ARG A 484 13.76 1.26 -4.68
N VAL A 485 14.57 1.56 -5.67
CA VAL A 485 14.25 1.28 -7.06
C VAL A 485 15.35 0.43 -7.67
N GLN A 486 14.93 -0.65 -8.31
CA GLN A 486 15.77 -1.52 -9.11
C GLN A 486 15.21 -1.58 -10.53
N THR A 487 16.00 -1.22 -11.53
CA THR A 487 15.55 -1.16 -12.93
C THR A 487 16.49 -1.95 -13.84
N PHE A 488 15.92 -2.54 -14.88
CA PHE A 488 16.62 -3.44 -15.80
C PHE A 488 16.43 -2.95 -17.24
N TRP A 489 17.54 -2.85 -17.95
CA TRP A 489 17.64 -2.17 -19.23
C TRP A 489 18.40 -3.00 -20.24
N THR A 490 18.03 -2.84 -21.50
CA THR A 490 18.72 -3.48 -22.64
C THR A 490 19.21 -2.43 -23.62
N ASN A 491 20.39 -2.67 -24.19
CA ASN A 491 20.94 -1.82 -25.24
C ASN A 491 20.13 -2.03 -26.54
N THR A 492 19.45 -0.98 -27.01
CA THR A 492 18.58 -1.06 -28.19
C THR A 492 19.35 -1.29 -29.48
N ALA A 493 20.63 -0.89 -29.55
CA ALA A 493 21.49 -1.15 -30.69
C ALA A 493 21.82 -2.64 -30.85
N LEU A 494 21.61 -3.48 -29.83
CA LEU A 494 21.80 -4.92 -29.91
C LEU A 494 20.51 -5.67 -30.29
N ALA A 495 19.36 -4.99 -30.27
CA ALA A 495 18.10 -5.43 -30.84
C ALA A 495 18.00 -5.01 -32.32
N GLU A 496 18.89 -5.52 -33.18
CA GLU A 496 18.96 -5.06 -34.57
C GLU A 496 17.85 -5.65 -35.46
N LEU A 497 16.99 -4.77 -35.98
CA LEU A 497 16.34 -4.95 -37.28
C LEU A 497 17.42 -4.82 -38.36
N ASP A 498 17.56 -5.82 -39.23
CA ASP A 498 18.50 -5.78 -40.37
C ASP A 498 17.97 -4.79 -41.42
N GLU A 499 18.28 -3.49 -41.29
CA GLU A 499 17.81 -2.43 -42.21
C GLU A 499 18.30 -2.61 -43.66
N ASN A 500 19.29 -3.48 -43.89
CA ASN A 500 19.79 -3.83 -45.21
C ASN A 500 19.12 -5.09 -45.79
N ALA A 501 18.26 -5.77 -45.04
CA ALA A 501 17.50 -6.90 -45.55
C ALA A 501 16.39 -6.40 -46.50
N PRO A 502 16.25 -6.99 -47.71
CA PRO A 502 15.13 -6.67 -48.58
C PRO A 502 13.81 -6.93 -47.86
N ILE A 503 12.80 -6.08 -48.10
CA ILE A 503 11.45 -6.22 -47.56
C ILE A 503 11.02 -7.69 -47.69
N ALA A 504 10.73 -8.31 -46.56
CA ALA A 504 10.33 -9.70 -46.49
C ALA A 504 9.03 -9.89 -47.30
N ASN A 505 9.11 -10.60 -48.42
CA ASN A 505 7.94 -10.88 -49.26
C ASN A 505 7.13 -12.11 -48.77
N SER A 506 7.70 -12.87 -47.83
CA SER A 506 7.09 -14.05 -47.23
C SER A 506 7.69 -14.37 -45.86
N PHE A 507 6.92 -15.10 -45.04
CA PHE A 507 7.43 -15.73 -43.83
C PHE A 507 8.46 -16.82 -44.18
N GLU A 508 9.71 -16.64 -43.78
CA GLU A 508 10.80 -17.57 -44.06
C GLU A 508 11.70 -17.74 -42.82
N LEU A 509 11.98 -18.99 -42.45
CA LEU A 509 12.97 -19.31 -41.43
C LEU A 509 14.32 -19.56 -42.11
N MET A 510 15.31 -18.72 -41.80
CA MET A 510 16.65 -18.73 -42.40
C MET A 510 17.66 -19.55 -41.59
N GLY A 511 17.22 -20.17 -40.50
CA GLY A 511 18.03 -21.04 -39.66
C GLY A 511 18.54 -20.32 -38.41
N ASN A 512 19.53 -20.94 -37.77
CA ASN A 512 20.21 -20.36 -36.61
C ASN A 512 21.73 -20.33 -36.84
N TYR A 513 22.39 -19.25 -36.41
CA TYR A 513 23.84 -19.09 -36.52
C TYR A 513 24.42 -18.41 -35.26
N PRO A 514 25.54 -18.90 -34.71
CA PRO A 514 26.28 -20.11 -35.11
C PRO A 514 25.50 -21.41 -34.84
N ASN A 515 25.85 -22.50 -35.53
CA ASN A 515 25.34 -23.86 -35.28
C ASN A 515 26.38 -24.88 -35.76
N PRO A 516 27.10 -25.60 -34.87
CA PRO A 516 26.92 -25.64 -33.41
C PRO A 516 27.24 -24.32 -32.72
N PHE A 517 26.69 -24.10 -31.53
CA PHE A 517 26.83 -22.85 -30.77
C PHE A 517 27.27 -23.07 -29.33
N ASN A 518 27.87 -22.06 -28.70
CA ASN A 518 28.29 -22.06 -27.30
C ASN A 518 28.44 -20.61 -26.76
N PRO A 519 27.66 -20.16 -25.76
CA PRO A 519 26.32 -20.63 -25.38
C PRO A 519 25.20 -19.93 -26.18
N GLU A 520 25.51 -19.02 -27.11
CA GLU A 520 24.52 -18.21 -27.83
C GLU A 520 24.37 -18.62 -29.32
N THR A 521 23.13 -18.68 -29.80
CA THR A 521 22.79 -18.74 -31.24
C THR A 521 21.68 -17.74 -31.58
N LYS A 522 21.71 -17.18 -32.79
CA LYS A 522 20.66 -16.29 -33.30
C LYS A 522 19.77 -17.04 -34.28
N ILE A 523 18.46 -17.08 -34.03
CA ILE A 523 17.45 -17.65 -34.93
C ILE A 523 16.98 -16.54 -35.87
N LYS A 524 17.32 -16.67 -37.15
CA LYS A 524 16.98 -15.69 -38.19
C LYS A 524 15.70 -16.10 -38.92
N PHE A 525 14.70 -15.22 -38.94
CA PHE A 525 13.47 -15.41 -39.72
C PHE A 525 12.93 -14.09 -40.25
N SER A 526 12.04 -14.15 -41.23
CA SER A 526 11.33 -12.98 -41.75
C SER A 526 9.83 -13.14 -41.61
N THR A 527 9.12 -12.01 -41.52
CA THR A 527 7.66 -11.92 -41.65
C THR A 527 7.32 -10.77 -42.59
N GLU A 528 6.36 -10.97 -43.48
CA GLU A 528 5.95 -10.05 -44.54
C GLU A 528 4.89 -9.04 -44.11
N ARG A 529 4.38 -9.17 -42.88
CA ARG A 529 3.31 -8.35 -42.32
C ARG A 529 3.37 -8.37 -40.80
N ASP A 530 2.70 -7.40 -40.18
CA ASP A 530 2.45 -7.41 -38.74
C ASP A 530 1.79 -8.73 -38.35
N SER A 531 2.49 -9.53 -37.54
CA SER A 531 2.04 -10.87 -37.14
C SER A 531 2.37 -11.12 -35.67
N ASN A 532 1.54 -11.92 -34.99
CA ASN A 532 1.89 -12.37 -33.65
C ASN A 532 2.89 -13.52 -33.76
N VAL A 533 4.12 -13.28 -33.30
CA VAL A 533 5.25 -14.21 -33.42
C VAL A 533 5.61 -14.82 -32.07
N GLU A 534 5.65 -16.14 -32.01
CA GLU A 534 6.14 -16.92 -30.89
C GLU A 534 7.36 -17.75 -31.33
N VAL A 535 8.48 -17.65 -30.61
CA VAL A 535 9.67 -18.49 -30.82
C VAL A 535 9.89 -19.35 -29.58
N THR A 536 9.77 -20.66 -29.75
CA THR A 536 9.80 -21.63 -28.63
C THR A 536 10.88 -22.67 -28.85
N ILE A 537 11.67 -22.93 -27.82
CA ILE A 537 12.74 -23.92 -27.78
C ILE A 537 12.23 -25.21 -27.15
N TYR A 538 12.60 -26.34 -27.73
CA TYR A 538 12.23 -27.68 -27.30
C TYR A 538 13.45 -28.58 -27.10
N SER A 539 13.38 -29.47 -26.11
CA SER A 539 14.37 -30.52 -25.88
C SER A 539 14.26 -31.63 -26.93
N LEU A 540 15.23 -32.56 -26.94
CA LEU A 540 15.16 -33.77 -27.78
C LEU A 540 13.91 -34.63 -27.52
N LEU A 541 13.36 -34.56 -26.30
CA LEU A 541 12.14 -35.28 -25.91
C LEU A 541 10.85 -34.53 -26.29
N GLY A 542 10.96 -33.32 -26.87
CA GLY A 542 9.82 -32.48 -27.23
C GLY A 542 9.26 -31.66 -26.06
N GLU A 543 9.97 -31.62 -24.93
CA GLU A 543 9.59 -30.78 -23.79
C GLU A 543 9.91 -29.33 -24.11
N LYS A 544 9.00 -28.41 -23.76
CA LYS A 544 9.22 -26.98 -23.91
C LYS A 544 10.30 -26.53 -22.92
N VAL A 545 11.39 -26.00 -23.45
CA VAL A 545 12.56 -25.54 -22.69
C VAL A 545 12.42 -24.06 -22.35
N SER A 546 12.12 -23.22 -23.34
CA SER A 546 11.95 -21.78 -23.16
C SER A 546 11.15 -21.18 -24.31
N THR A 547 10.51 -20.03 -24.07
CA THR A 547 9.88 -19.22 -25.11
C THR A 547 10.63 -17.89 -25.12
N ILE A 548 11.36 -17.63 -26.19
CA ILE A 548 12.35 -16.53 -26.29
C ILE A 548 11.82 -15.29 -27.03
N GLN A 549 10.65 -15.41 -27.66
CA GLN A 549 9.89 -14.32 -28.26
C GLN A 549 8.42 -14.70 -28.17
N ASN A 550 7.55 -13.78 -27.76
CA ASN A 550 6.10 -13.97 -27.79
C ASN A 550 5.41 -12.59 -27.86
N GLY A 551 5.02 -12.17 -29.05
CA GLY A 551 4.35 -10.88 -29.22
C GLY A 551 4.24 -10.43 -30.68
N GLN A 552 3.65 -9.26 -30.87
CA GLN A 552 3.45 -8.68 -32.19
C GLN A 552 4.79 -8.19 -32.77
N LEU A 553 5.14 -8.66 -33.97
CA LEU A 553 6.27 -8.17 -34.75
C LEU A 553 5.79 -7.60 -36.08
N SER A 554 6.33 -6.45 -36.48
CA SER A 554 6.04 -5.84 -37.77
C SER A 554 6.64 -6.59 -38.95
N ALA A 555 6.32 -6.18 -40.18
CA ALA A 555 6.98 -6.72 -41.37
C ALA A 555 8.49 -6.45 -41.30
N GLY A 556 9.31 -7.50 -41.38
CA GLY A 556 10.76 -7.36 -41.21
C GLY A 556 11.50 -8.70 -41.17
N THR A 557 12.82 -8.60 -41.10
CA THR A 557 13.72 -9.72 -40.83
C THR A 557 14.28 -9.57 -39.42
N TYR A 558 14.15 -10.63 -38.62
CA TYR A 558 14.46 -10.67 -37.20
C TYR A 558 15.57 -11.68 -36.92
N ASN A 559 16.41 -11.36 -35.94
CA ASN A 559 17.40 -12.26 -35.37
C ASN A 559 17.15 -12.38 -33.86
N ILE A 560 16.50 -13.46 -33.42
CA ILE A 560 16.19 -13.65 -32.00
C ILE A 560 17.26 -14.54 -31.35
N SER A 561 17.93 -14.04 -30.32
CA SER A 561 18.99 -14.77 -29.62
C SER A 561 18.43 -15.79 -28.63
N TRP A 562 19.09 -16.94 -28.53
CA TRP A 562 18.92 -17.89 -27.44
C TRP A 562 20.27 -18.22 -26.80
N PHE A 563 20.35 -18.07 -25.48
CA PHE A 563 21.58 -18.20 -24.68
C PHE A 563 21.75 -19.59 -24.02
N GLY A 564 21.06 -20.61 -24.54
CA GLY A 564 21.15 -21.96 -23.95
C GLY A 564 20.58 -22.04 -22.53
N GLN A 565 19.50 -21.30 -22.25
CA GLN A 565 18.83 -21.28 -20.95
C GLN A 565 17.38 -21.76 -21.06
N ASP A 566 16.85 -22.34 -19.97
CA ASP A 566 15.43 -22.68 -19.82
C ASP A 566 14.60 -21.46 -19.35
N GLN A 567 13.28 -21.65 -19.20
CA GLN A 567 12.35 -20.59 -18.78
C GLN A 567 12.64 -20.04 -17.37
N SER A 568 13.37 -20.77 -16.53
CA SER A 568 13.78 -20.34 -15.19
C SER A 568 15.19 -19.71 -15.17
N GLY A 569 15.78 -19.45 -16.34
CA GLY A 569 17.11 -18.87 -16.49
C GLY A 569 18.27 -19.87 -16.27
N ASN A 570 17.98 -21.16 -16.06
CA ASN A 570 19.04 -22.15 -15.81
C ASN A 570 19.69 -22.58 -17.13
N LYS A 571 21.02 -22.72 -17.14
CA LYS A 571 21.77 -23.23 -18.29
C LYS A 571 21.38 -24.67 -18.61
N VAL A 572 20.96 -24.93 -19.85
CA VAL A 572 20.60 -26.29 -20.28
C VAL A 572 21.84 -27.13 -20.61
N PRO A 573 21.76 -28.48 -20.57
CA PRO A 573 22.89 -29.36 -20.92
C PRO A 573 23.34 -29.21 -22.39
N SER A 574 24.59 -29.56 -22.71
CA SER A 574 25.00 -29.71 -24.11
C SER A 574 24.15 -30.78 -24.79
N GLY A 575 23.70 -30.53 -26.01
CA GLY A 575 22.78 -31.45 -26.67
C GLY A 575 22.10 -30.85 -27.90
N VAL A 576 21.24 -31.68 -28.50
CA VAL A 576 20.41 -31.27 -29.63
C VAL A 576 19.12 -30.66 -29.09
N TYR A 577 18.79 -29.48 -29.60
CA TYR A 577 17.55 -28.77 -29.34
C TYR A 577 16.84 -28.47 -30.64
N PHE A 578 15.53 -28.27 -30.54
CA PHE A 578 14.70 -27.79 -31.64
C PHE A 578 14.15 -26.42 -31.30
N TYR A 579 13.92 -25.60 -32.30
CA TYR A 579 13.17 -24.35 -32.13
C TYR A 579 12.01 -24.33 -33.11
N GLU A 580 10.93 -23.69 -32.70
CA GLU A 580 9.73 -23.44 -33.50
C GLU A 580 9.50 -21.94 -33.54
N VAL A 581 9.28 -21.41 -34.74
CA VAL A 581 8.82 -20.04 -34.97
C VAL A 581 7.38 -20.14 -35.48
N ARG A 582 6.42 -19.65 -34.69
CA ARG A 582 5.03 -19.50 -35.10
C ARG A 582 4.74 -18.04 -35.40
N SER A 583 4.18 -17.75 -36.57
CA SER A 583 3.73 -16.42 -36.99
C SER A 583 2.28 -16.53 -37.47
N ASP A 584 1.34 -16.09 -36.63
CA ASP A 584 -0.09 -16.36 -36.77
C ASP A 584 -0.39 -17.86 -36.99
N ASN A 585 -0.87 -18.21 -38.20
CA ASN A 585 -1.20 -19.57 -38.61
C ASN A 585 -0.05 -20.32 -39.30
N ARG A 586 1.16 -19.75 -39.33
CA ARG A 586 2.35 -20.33 -39.99
C ARG A 586 3.33 -20.81 -38.94
N THR A 587 3.97 -21.93 -39.21
CA THR A 587 4.93 -22.54 -38.29
C THR A 587 6.14 -23.04 -39.06
N ALA A 588 7.33 -22.67 -38.63
CA ALA A 588 8.60 -23.19 -39.12
C ALA A 588 9.42 -23.75 -37.96
N LYS A 589 10.20 -24.79 -38.21
CA LYS A 589 11.03 -25.44 -37.18
C LYS A 589 12.46 -25.60 -37.66
N GLY A 590 13.41 -25.53 -36.73
CA GLY A 590 14.81 -25.83 -36.98
C GLY A 590 15.44 -26.63 -35.86
N LYS A 591 16.66 -27.11 -36.10
CA LYS A 591 17.45 -27.89 -35.15
C LYS A 591 18.76 -27.18 -34.85
N MET A 592 19.23 -27.27 -33.63
CA MET A 592 20.46 -26.63 -33.18
C MET A 592 21.24 -27.54 -32.23
N LEU A 593 22.57 -27.41 -32.25
CA LEU A 593 23.47 -28.17 -31.41
C LEU A 593 24.20 -27.23 -30.45
N LEU A 594 23.89 -27.35 -29.15
CA LEU A 594 24.61 -26.67 -28.08
C LEU A 594 25.83 -27.49 -27.71
N LEU A 595 27.01 -26.89 -27.82
CA LEU A 595 28.26 -27.41 -27.30
C LEU A 595 28.64 -26.59 -26.06
N LYS A 596 29.11 -27.25 -24.99
CA LYS A 596 29.74 -26.55 -23.86
C LYS A 596 31.25 -26.57 -24.04
#